data_AF-A0A958FFX2-F1
#
_entry.id   AF-A0A958FFX2-F1
#
_cell.length_a   1.000
_cell.length_b   1.000
_cell.length_c   1.000
_cell.angle_alpha   90.00
_cell.angle_beta   90.00
_cell.angle_gamma   90.00
#
_symmetry.space_group_name_H-M   'P 1'
#
loop_
_entity.id
_entity.type
_entity.pdbx_description
1 polymer ?
#
loop_
_entity_poly.entity_id
_entity_poly.type
_entity_poly.pdbx_seq_one_letter_code
_entity_poly.pdbx_strand_id
1 'polypeptide(L)'
;RYVDLLLVLFRFEVEFYRRHGITAHFAGHPLIDQIPAEADSAEFRRAHDLPPDVPILGLFPGSREMEVRKLLPVMIAAAETVQSRHACIPVIARVSHLPAALYEDALSGRTAIPMVENRSHLLMRHAHVALVASGTA
;
A
#
# COMPACT_ATOMS: atom_id res chain seq x y z
N ARG A 1 -17.24 33.04 7.53
CA ARG A 1 -16.21 32.31 8.33
C ARG A 1 -16.75 30.91 8.56
N TYR A 2 -16.11 29.86 8.03
CA TYR A 2 -16.62 28.48 8.06
C TYR A 2 -15.98 27.61 9.14
N VAL A 3 -14.85 28.03 9.72
CA VAL A 3 -14.11 27.32 10.78
C VAL A 3 -13.52 28.32 11.76
N ASP A 4 -13.35 27.89 13.01
CA ASP A 4 -12.68 28.65 14.08
C ASP A 4 -11.26 28.15 14.38
N LEU A 5 -11.01 26.86 14.20
CA LEU A 5 -9.72 26.20 14.36
C LEU A 5 -9.64 25.01 13.40
N LEU A 6 -8.52 24.87 12.70
CA LEU A 6 -8.24 23.71 11.86
C LEU A 6 -7.23 22.77 12.54
N LEU A 7 -7.58 21.51 12.72
CA LEU A 7 -6.64 20.48 13.18
C LEU A 7 -6.01 19.80 11.97
N VAL A 8 -4.69 19.88 11.85
CA VAL A 8 -3.93 19.43 10.67
C VAL A 8 -3.03 18.24 11.01
N LEU A 9 -2.77 17.40 10.01
CA LEU A 9 -2.08 16.12 10.17
C LEU A 9 -0.58 16.21 9.91
N PHE A 10 -0.14 17.24 9.19
CA PHE A 10 1.26 17.47 8.88
C PHE A 10 1.72 18.83 9.39
N ARG A 11 2.94 18.88 9.91
CA ARG A 11 3.51 20.12 10.47
C ARG A 11 3.59 21.26 9.44
N PHE A 12 3.81 20.94 8.16
CA PHE A 12 3.89 21.96 7.11
C PHE A 12 2.54 22.64 6.83
N GLU A 13 1.43 21.98 7.12
CA GLU A 13 0.08 22.51 6.88
C GLU A 13 -0.20 23.72 7.79
N VAL A 14 0.35 23.74 9.00
CA VAL A 14 0.18 24.84 9.95
C VAL A 14 0.60 26.17 9.32
N GLU A 15 1.80 26.24 8.76
CA GLU A 15 2.29 27.47 8.13
C GLU A 15 1.56 27.77 6.82
N PHE A 16 1.18 26.73 6.07
CA PHE A 16 0.39 26.90 4.85
C PHE A 16 -0.93 27.62 5.14
N TYR A 17 -1.71 27.18 6.14
CA TYR A 17 -2.99 27.79 6.49
C TYR A 17 -2.84 29.14 7.19
N ARG A 18 -1.78 29.32 7.99
CA ARG A 18 -1.47 30.61 8.63
C ARG A 18 -1.29 31.73 7.60
N ARG A 19 -0.62 31.45 6.47
CA ARG A 19 -0.48 32.42 5.36
C ARG A 19 -1.80 32.84 4.70
N HIS A 20 -2.85 32.04 4.88
CA HIS A 20 -4.21 32.33 4.37
C HIS A 20 -5.14 32.87 5.46
N GLY A 21 -4.60 33.27 6.62
CA GLY A 21 -5.38 33.83 7.73
C GLY A 21 -6.22 32.82 8.49
N ILE A 22 -5.93 31.52 8.35
CA ILE A 22 -6.63 30.43 9.06
C ILE A 22 -5.76 29.95 10.23
N THR A 23 -6.35 29.91 11.43
CA THR A 23 -5.71 29.32 12.61
C THR A 23 -5.70 27.80 12.47
N ALA A 24 -4.50 27.21 12.42
CA ALA A 24 -4.30 25.77 12.33
C ALA A 24 -3.41 25.25 13.48
N HIS A 25 -3.67 24.03 13.95
CA HIS A 25 -2.90 23.34 14.98
C HIS A 25 -2.58 21.91 14.55
N PHE A 26 -1.33 21.50 14.71
CA PHE A 26 -0.90 20.13 14.41
C PHE A 26 -1.39 19.18 15.50
N ALA A 27 -2.27 18.24 15.14
CA ALA A 27 -2.91 17.32 16.07
C ALA A 27 -2.24 15.93 16.14
N GLY A 28 -1.16 15.71 15.39
CA GLY A 28 -0.58 14.38 15.17
C GLY A 28 -1.18 13.68 13.95
N HIS A 29 -0.69 12.48 13.66
CA HIS A 29 -1.14 11.70 12.51
C HIS A 29 -1.81 10.40 13.00
N PRO A 30 -3.14 10.24 12.86
CA PRO A 30 -3.87 9.06 13.34
C PRO A 30 -3.39 7.72 12.77
N LEU A 31 -2.69 7.74 11.63
CA LEU A 31 -2.15 6.53 11.02
C LEU A 31 -0.96 5.96 11.79
N ILE A 32 -0.23 6.78 12.56
CA ILE A 32 0.90 6.29 13.37
C ILE A 32 0.39 5.31 14.43
N ASP A 33 -0.76 5.60 15.04
CA ASP A 33 -1.35 4.77 16.09
C ASP A 33 -2.01 3.49 15.54
N GLN A 34 -2.25 3.42 14.22
CA GLN A 34 -2.90 2.27 13.57
C GLN A 34 -1.90 1.23 13.04
N ILE A 35 -0.60 1.53 13.02
CA ILE A 35 0.43 0.58 12.59
C ILE A 35 0.71 -0.38 13.77
N PRO A 36 0.41 -1.69 13.65
CA PRO A 36 0.63 -2.63 14.73
C PRO A 36 2.11 -2.63 15.14
N ALA A 37 2.38 -2.56 16.45
CA ALA A 37 3.74 -2.43 16.98
C ALA A 37 4.64 -3.61 16.58
N GLU A 38 4.09 -4.82 16.49
CA GLU A 38 4.78 -6.03 16.06
C GLU A 38 3.80 -6.93 15.28
N ALA A 39 4.19 -7.31 14.06
CA ALA A 39 3.54 -8.39 13.34
C ALA A 39 4.59 -9.50 13.17
N ASP A 40 4.29 -10.71 13.67
CA ASP A 40 5.17 -11.86 13.50
C ASP A 40 5.29 -12.17 12.00
N SER A 41 6.50 -12.01 11.45
CA SER A 41 6.74 -12.28 10.04
C SER A 41 6.48 -13.74 9.67
N ALA A 42 6.68 -14.68 10.59
CA ALA A 42 6.40 -16.09 10.33
C ALA A 42 4.89 -16.32 10.27
N GLU A 43 4.12 -15.70 11.16
CA GLU A 43 2.66 -15.74 11.11
C GLU A 43 2.10 -15.12 9.83
N PHE A 44 2.56 -13.93 9.46
CA PHE A 44 2.14 -13.26 8.22
C PHE A 44 2.40 -14.13 6.99
N ARG A 45 3.60 -14.72 6.91
CA ARG A 45 3.96 -15.60 5.78
C ARG A 45 3.09 -16.85 5.75
N ARG A 46 2.86 -17.51 6.88
CA ARG A 46 1.97 -18.69 6.97
C ARG A 46 0.52 -18.35 6.59
N ALA A 47 0.00 -17.21 7.02
CA ALA A 47 -1.37 -16.80 6.74
C ALA A 47 -1.64 -16.48 5.26
N HIS A 48 -0.57 -16.27 4.47
CA HIS A 48 -0.64 -15.90 3.06
C HIS A 48 0.11 -16.90 2.15
N ASP A 49 0.42 -18.10 2.66
CA ASP A 49 1.13 -19.16 1.93
C ASP A 49 2.44 -18.70 1.28
N LEU A 50 3.15 -17.77 1.94
CA LEU A 50 4.38 -17.20 1.44
C LEU A 50 5.59 -18.05 1.91
N PRO A 51 6.58 -18.27 1.04
CA PRO A 51 7.78 -19.01 1.41
C PRO A 51 8.55 -18.31 2.54
N PRO A 52 9.15 -19.08 3.46
CA PRO A 52 10.06 -18.52 4.46
C PRO A 52 11.28 -17.93 3.77
N ASP A 53 11.80 -16.83 4.32
CA ASP A 53 13.10 -16.24 3.95
C ASP A 53 13.27 -15.77 2.48
N VAL A 54 12.19 -15.75 1.68
CA VAL A 54 12.20 -15.11 0.36
C VAL A 54 11.82 -13.63 0.48
N PRO A 55 12.60 -12.71 -0.11
CA PRO A 55 12.27 -11.28 -0.16
C PRO A 55 10.92 -11.03 -0.81
N ILE A 56 10.07 -10.24 -0.13
CA ILE A 56 8.76 -9.86 -0.63
C ILE A 56 8.87 -8.56 -1.44
N LEU A 57 8.41 -8.58 -2.69
CA LEU A 57 8.18 -7.40 -3.51
C LEU A 57 6.69 -7.02 -3.43
N GLY A 58 6.36 -6.01 -2.65
CA GLY A 58 4.97 -5.56 -2.48
C GLY A 58 4.48 -4.75 -3.67
N LEU A 59 3.34 -5.10 -4.23
CA LEU A 59 2.69 -4.38 -5.32
C LEU A 59 1.43 -3.70 -4.79
N PHE A 60 1.42 -2.36 -4.77
CA PHE A 60 0.33 -1.55 -4.22
C PHE A 60 -0.28 -0.73 -5.35
N PRO A 61 -1.19 -1.33 -6.15
CA PRO A 61 -1.73 -0.70 -7.35
C PRO A 61 -2.70 0.46 -7.07
N GLY A 62 -3.09 0.68 -5.81
CA GLY A 62 -4.03 1.71 -5.39
C GLY A 62 -5.37 1.14 -4.94
N SER A 63 -6.26 2.04 -4.49
CA SER A 63 -7.58 1.69 -3.95
C SER A 63 -8.73 2.05 -4.90
N ARG A 64 -8.43 2.71 -6.02
CA ARG A 64 -9.42 3.06 -7.05
C ARG A 64 -9.32 2.12 -8.23
N GLU A 65 -10.47 1.79 -8.83
CA GLU A 65 -10.53 0.91 -10.00
C GLU A 65 -9.60 1.37 -11.13
N MET A 66 -9.58 2.67 -11.43
CA MET A 66 -8.73 3.25 -12.47
C MET A 66 -7.23 3.12 -12.18
N GLU A 67 -6.83 3.17 -10.89
CA GLU A 67 -5.44 2.97 -10.49
C GLU A 67 -5.06 1.50 -10.74
N VAL A 68 -5.89 0.55 -10.28
CA VAL A 68 -5.65 -0.88 -10.48
C VAL A 68 -5.59 -1.25 -11.97
N ARG A 69 -6.57 -0.81 -12.79
CA ARG A 69 -6.60 -1.10 -14.24
C ARG A 69 -5.34 -0.63 -14.96
N LYS A 70 -4.77 0.51 -14.57
CA LYS A 70 -3.62 1.13 -15.26
C LYS A 70 -2.28 0.67 -14.71
N LEU A 71 -2.16 0.53 -13.40
CA LEU A 71 -0.88 0.34 -12.72
C LEU A 71 -0.55 -1.13 -12.48
N LEU A 72 -1.54 -1.96 -12.13
CA LEU A 72 -1.30 -3.36 -11.78
C LEU A 72 -0.62 -4.15 -12.92
N PRO A 73 -1.05 -4.05 -14.20
CA PRO A 73 -0.38 -4.77 -15.29
C PRO A 73 1.10 -4.38 -15.45
N VAL A 74 1.42 -3.10 -15.30
CA VAL A 74 2.79 -2.59 -15.41
C VAL A 74 3.63 -3.00 -14.20
N MET A 75 3.06 -2.97 -13.00
CA MET A 75 3.71 -3.45 -11.78
C MET A 75 4.04 -4.94 -11.86
N ILE A 76 3.14 -5.77 -12.42
CA ILE A 76 3.38 -7.20 -12.63
C ILE A 76 4.53 -7.41 -13.62
N ALA A 77 4.53 -6.70 -14.76
CA ALA A 77 5.61 -6.80 -15.75
C ALA A 77 6.98 -6.37 -15.15
N ALA A 78 6.98 -5.32 -14.31
CA ALA A 78 8.18 -4.91 -13.58
C ALA A 78 8.63 -5.98 -12.58
N ALA A 79 7.70 -6.60 -11.85
CA ALA A 79 7.99 -7.67 -10.91
C ALA A 79 8.61 -8.90 -11.60
N GLU A 80 8.10 -9.32 -12.75
CA GLU A 80 8.67 -10.40 -13.56
C GLU A 80 10.11 -10.09 -13.98
N THR A 81 10.37 -8.83 -14.38
CA THR A 81 11.72 -8.38 -14.72
C THR A 81 12.66 -8.47 -13.51
N VAL A 82 12.20 -8.08 -12.32
CA VAL A 82 12.98 -8.20 -11.08
C VAL A 82 13.23 -9.67 -10.73
N GLN A 83 12.20 -10.53 -10.82
CA GLN A 83 12.32 -11.96 -10.55
C GLN A 83 13.32 -12.67 -11.48
N SER A 84 13.49 -12.19 -12.70
CA SER A 84 14.51 -12.75 -13.63
C SER A 84 15.95 -12.52 -13.17
N ARG A 85 16.20 -11.62 -12.22
CA ARG A 85 17.54 -11.21 -11.74
C ARG A 85 17.75 -11.45 -10.24
N HIS A 86 16.66 -11.50 -9.48
CA HIS A 86 16.69 -11.60 -8.03
C HIS A 86 15.65 -12.62 -7.56
N ALA A 87 16.03 -13.46 -6.60
CA ALA A 87 15.07 -14.32 -5.92
C ALA A 87 14.15 -13.46 -5.05
N CYS A 88 12.91 -13.27 -5.49
CA CYS A 88 11.87 -12.58 -4.73
C CYS A 88 10.48 -13.12 -5.08
N ILE A 89 9.51 -12.83 -4.22
CA ILE A 89 8.10 -13.13 -4.45
C ILE A 89 7.28 -11.83 -4.53
N PRO A 90 6.60 -11.55 -5.66
CA PRO A 90 5.64 -10.45 -5.72
C PRO A 90 4.42 -10.79 -4.88
N VAL A 91 3.86 -9.80 -4.20
CA VAL A 91 2.62 -9.94 -3.44
C VAL A 91 1.77 -8.68 -3.66
N ILE A 92 0.50 -8.85 -4.03
CA ILE A 92 -0.39 -7.74 -4.38
C ILE A 92 -1.20 -7.31 -3.16
N ALA A 93 -1.20 -6.02 -2.84
CA ALA A 93 -2.20 -5.43 -1.96
C ALA A 93 -3.51 -5.27 -2.72
N ARG A 94 -4.58 -5.90 -2.22
CA ARG A 94 -5.94 -5.75 -2.77
C ARG A 94 -6.89 -5.14 -1.74
N VAL A 95 -7.93 -4.48 -2.24
CA VAL A 95 -9.00 -3.89 -1.43
C VAL A 95 -10.33 -4.58 -1.73
N SER A 96 -11.11 -4.89 -0.70
CA SER A 96 -12.33 -5.71 -0.87
C SER A 96 -13.50 -4.99 -1.54
N HIS A 97 -13.48 -3.65 -1.62
CA HIS A 97 -14.55 -2.88 -2.28
C HIS A 97 -14.41 -2.85 -3.79
N LEU A 98 -13.28 -3.31 -4.34
CA LEU A 98 -13.09 -3.49 -5.77
C LEU A 98 -13.37 -4.96 -6.15
N PRO A 99 -13.95 -5.23 -7.34
CA PRO A 99 -14.23 -6.59 -7.76
C PRO A 99 -12.95 -7.44 -7.87
N ALA A 100 -12.98 -8.69 -7.39
CA ALA A 100 -11.85 -9.62 -7.52
C ALA A 100 -11.42 -9.82 -8.98
N ALA A 101 -12.39 -9.87 -9.91
CA ALA A 101 -12.17 -9.97 -11.34
C ALA A 101 -11.18 -8.91 -11.88
N LEU A 102 -11.15 -7.71 -11.29
CA LEU A 102 -10.23 -6.66 -11.70
C LEU A 102 -8.74 -7.06 -11.52
N TYR A 103 -8.45 -7.79 -10.45
CA TYR A 103 -7.11 -8.29 -10.16
C TYR A 103 -6.82 -9.58 -10.93
N GLU A 104 -7.82 -10.45 -11.08
CA GLU A 104 -7.72 -11.70 -11.84
C GLU A 104 -7.46 -11.43 -13.32
N ASP A 105 -8.17 -10.47 -13.93
CA ASP A 105 -7.97 -10.04 -15.32
C ASP A 105 -6.52 -9.58 -15.56
N ALA A 106 -5.94 -8.85 -14.61
CA ALA A 106 -4.55 -8.39 -14.69
C ALA A 106 -3.53 -9.54 -14.62
N LEU A 107 -3.91 -10.68 -14.04
CA LEU A 107 -3.11 -11.89 -13.93
C LEU A 107 -3.40 -12.92 -15.03
N SER A 108 -4.37 -12.66 -15.90
CA SER A 108 -4.77 -13.61 -16.95
C SER A 108 -3.56 -13.99 -17.83
N GLY A 109 -3.30 -15.30 -17.94
CA GLY A 109 -2.17 -15.86 -18.68
C GLY A 109 -0.81 -15.79 -17.97
N ARG A 110 -0.77 -15.44 -16.68
CA ARG A 110 0.46 -15.34 -15.86
C ARG A 110 0.44 -16.31 -14.69
N THR A 111 1.60 -16.50 -14.06
CA THR A 111 1.70 -17.23 -12.79
C THR A 111 0.86 -16.53 -11.71
N ALA A 112 0.16 -17.31 -10.89
CA ALA A 112 -0.61 -16.78 -9.78
C ALA A 112 0.31 -16.00 -8.81
N ILE A 113 -0.07 -14.76 -8.50
CA ILE A 113 0.63 -13.90 -7.55
C ILE A 113 -0.22 -13.84 -6.26
N PRO A 114 0.36 -14.16 -5.08
CA PRO A 114 -0.35 -14.04 -3.81
C PRO A 114 -0.91 -12.64 -3.57
N MET A 115 -2.06 -12.56 -2.91
CA MET A 115 -2.72 -11.30 -2.60
C MET A 115 -3.00 -11.17 -1.11
N VAL A 116 -2.85 -9.95 -0.60
CA VAL A 116 -3.19 -9.55 0.77
C VAL A 116 -4.34 -8.58 0.72
N GLU A 117 -5.50 -8.96 1.26
CA GLU A 117 -6.71 -8.14 1.26
C GLU A 117 -6.82 -7.25 2.49
N ASN A 118 -7.12 -5.96 2.28
CA ASN A 118 -7.41 -4.96 3.33
C ASN A 118 -6.35 -4.86 4.45
N ARG A 119 -5.13 -5.33 4.18
CA ARG A 119 -4.01 -5.37 5.12
C ARG A 119 -2.73 -4.81 4.47
N SER A 120 -2.87 -3.71 3.72
CA SER A 120 -1.76 -3.06 3.01
C SER A 120 -0.62 -2.67 3.95
N HIS A 121 -0.92 -2.17 5.15
CA HIS A 121 0.07 -1.82 6.17
C HIS A 121 0.89 -3.04 6.64
N LEU A 122 0.26 -4.22 6.77
CA LEU A 122 0.99 -5.45 7.11
C LEU A 122 1.88 -5.88 5.95
N LEU A 123 1.34 -5.88 4.71
CA LEU A 123 2.17 -6.18 3.55
C LEU A 123 3.35 -5.22 3.43
N MET A 124 3.13 -3.92 3.65
CA MET A 124 4.19 -2.90 3.59
C MET A 124 5.24 -3.13 4.66
N ARG A 125 4.83 -3.52 5.88
CA ARG A 125 5.74 -3.86 6.98
C ARG A 125 6.64 -5.07 6.66
N HIS A 126 6.13 -6.07 5.92
CA HIS A 126 6.87 -7.29 5.58
C HIS A 126 7.56 -7.24 4.19
N ALA A 127 7.22 -6.26 3.36
CA ALA A 127 7.84 -6.04 2.07
C ALA A 127 9.29 -5.59 2.23
N HIS A 128 10.18 -6.15 1.42
CA HIS A 128 11.58 -5.71 1.35
C HIS A 128 11.70 -4.48 0.46
N VAL A 129 10.91 -4.45 -0.62
CA VAL A 129 10.74 -3.33 -1.55
C VAL A 129 9.28 -3.28 -1.95
N ALA A 130 8.74 -2.09 -2.18
CA ALA A 130 7.35 -1.89 -2.60
C ALA A 130 7.25 -1.00 -3.85
N LEU A 131 6.41 -1.39 -4.80
CA LEU A 131 5.93 -0.53 -5.89
C LEU A 131 4.59 0.06 -5.47
N VAL A 132 4.53 1.37 -5.29
CA VAL A 132 3.39 2.04 -4.66
C VAL A 132 2.78 3.07 -5.60
N ALA A 133 1.48 2.94 -5.86
CA ALA A 133 0.67 3.98 -6.48
C ALA A 133 0.56 5.17 -5.50
N SER A 134 1.02 6.35 -5.93
CA SER A 134 1.09 7.56 -5.10
C SER A 134 -0.24 7.87 -4.37
N GLY A 135 -0.19 7.95 -3.05
CA GLY A 135 -1.29 8.23 -2.12
C GLY A 135 -0.84 8.07 -0.65
N THR A 136 -1.77 7.97 0.30
CA THR A 136 -1.52 7.70 1.74
C THR A 136 -1.13 6.24 2.04
N ALA A 137 -0.57 5.55 1.05
CA ALA A 137 -0.38 4.10 1.06
C ALA A 137 0.56 3.61 2.18
#